data_AF-A0AAD4LYC5-F1
#
_entry.id   AF-A0AAD4LYC5-F1
#
_cell.length_a   1.000
_cell.length_b   1.000
_cell.length_c   1.000
_cell.angle_alpha   90.00
_cell.angle_beta   90.00
_cell.angle_gamma   90.00
#
_symmetry.space_group_name_H-M   'P 1'
#
loop_
_entity.id
_entity.type
_entity.pdbx_description
1 polymer ?
#
loop_
_entity_poly.entity_id
_entity_poly.type
_entity_poly.pdbx_seq_one_letter_code
_entity_poly.pdbx_strand_id
1 'polypeptide(L)'
;MYLCSAQHQRRALGFEDGPLFGATVIGSILTMYISTWSDGEVCYMFLCKVADHSANEVENMIRKWETQGGKEDIKQQNRDAIDL
;
A
#
# COMPACT_ATOMS: atom_id res chain seq x y z
N MET A 1 15.64 -0.44 10.20
CA MET A 1 17.10 -0.16 10.15
C MET A 1 17.52 0.51 8.84
N TYR A 2 17.18 -0.04 7.65
CA TYR A 2 17.57 0.53 6.34
C TYR A 2 17.19 2.00 6.11
N LEU A 3 16.00 2.43 6.53
CA LEU A 3 15.53 3.81 6.33
C LEU A 3 16.24 4.83 7.22
N CYS A 4 16.78 4.39 8.36
CA CYS A 4 17.57 5.24 9.24
C CYS A 4 18.93 5.54 8.60
N SER A 5 19.63 4.50 8.14
CA SER A 5 20.88 4.66 7.40
C SER A 5 20.72 5.53 6.15
N ALA A 6 19.63 5.34 5.39
CA ALA A 6 19.36 6.14 4.20
C ALA A 6 19.14 7.63 4.52
N GLN A 7 18.48 7.95 5.64
CA GLN A 7 18.27 9.33 6.06
C GLN A 7 19.58 10.00 6.50
N HIS A 8 20.43 9.28 7.24
CA HIS A 8 21.78 9.77 7.58
C HIS A 8 22.64 10.00 6.33
N GLN A 9 22.59 9.12 5.34
CA GLN A 9 23.31 9.28 4.07
C GLN A 9 22.82 10.50 3.29
N ARG A 10 21.50 10.72 3.21
CA ARG A 10 20.92 11.93 2.62
C ARG A 10 21.48 13.19 3.28
N ARG A 11 21.53 13.21 4.61
CA ARG A 11 22.08 14.34 5.35
C ARG A 11 23.56 14.55 5.08
N ALA A 12 24.35 13.48 5.01
CA ALA A 12 25.78 13.55 4.67
C ALA A 12 26.03 14.11 3.26
N LEU A 13 25.08 13.94 2.34
CA LEU A 13 25.12 14.49 0.98
C LEU A 13 24.52 15.90 0.86
N GLY A 14 24.10 16.52 1.97
CA GLY A 14 23.51 17.85 1.99
C GLY A 14 22.02 17.90 1.64
N PHE A 15 21.33 16.76 1.57
CA PHE A 15 19.87 16.74 1.47
C PHE A 15 19.29 17.01 2.85
N GLU A 16 18.84 18.24 3.04
CA GLU A 16 18.44 18.72 4.36
C GLU A 16 16.97 18.43 4.69
N ASP A 17 16.14 18.34 3.66
CA ASP A 17 14.68 18.29 3.79
C ASP A 17 14.04 17.10 3.08
N GLY A 18 12.82 16.82 3.52
CA GLY A 18 11.87 15.97 2.83
C GLY A 18 11.81 14.53 3.37
N PRO A 19 10.62 13.91 3.29
CA PRO A 19 10.44 12.53 3.70
C PRO A 19 11.22 11.58 2.78
N LEU A 20 11.65 10.47 3.36
CA LEU A 20 12.12 9.31 2.63
C LEU A 20 11.10 8.19 2.81
N PHE A 21 10.54 7.77 1.67
CA PHE A 21 9.58 6.68 1.63
C PHE A 21 10.28 5.37 1.35
N GLY A 22 9.83 4.32 2.03
CA GLY A 22 10.30 2.96 1.82
C GLY A 22 9.15 1.98 1.80
N ALA A 23 9.39 0.84 1.15
CA ALA A 23 8.45 -0.26 1.15
C ALA A 23 9.20 -1.57 1.39
N THR A 24 8.52 -2.53 2.01
CA THR A 24 9.01 -3.91 2.09
C THR A 24 7.87 -4.85 1.77
N VAL A 25 8.16 -5.87 0.96
CA VAL A 25 7.22 -6.93 0.62
C VAL A 25 7.68 -8.20 1.31
N ILE A 26 6.81 -8.79 2.13
CA ILE A 26 7.04 -10.10 2.76
C ILE A 26 5.84 -10.99 2.43
N GLY A 27 6.05 -12.02 1.62
CA GLY A 27 4.96 -12.81 1.05
C GLY A 27 4.05 -11.93 0.17
N SER A 28 2.74 -11.93 0.46
CA SER A 28 1.76 -11.05 -0.17
C SER A 28 1.60 -9.69 0.52
N ILE A 29 2.34 -9.43 1.61
CA ILE A 29 2.18 -8.23 2.43
C ILE A 29 3.14 -7.13 2.00
N LEU A 30 2.61 -6.09 1.36
CA LEU A 30 3.31 -4.82 1.13
C LEU A 30 3.13 -3.91 2.36
N THR A 31 4.24 -3.55 2.98
CA THR A 31 4.30 -2.57 4.08
C THR A 31 5.00 -1.30 3.62
N MET A 32 4.39 -0.15 3.90
CA MET A 32 4.95 1.17 3.59
C MET A 32 5.44 1.87 4.85
N TYR A 33 6.54 2.59 4.70
CA TYR A 33 7.23 3.29 5.76
C TYR A 33 7.61 4.70 5.33
N ILE A 34 7.69 5.59 6.29
CA ILE A 34 8.22 6.94 6.11
C ILE A 34 9.31 7.21 7.15
N SER A 35 10.37 7.86 6.71
CA SER A 35 11.46 8.36 7.54
C SER A 35 11.57 9.85 7.31
N THR A 36 11.59 10.62 8.39
CA THR A 36 11.80 12.07 8.37
C THR A 36 12.97 12.43 9.27
N TRP A 37 13.60 13.55 9.00
CA TRP A 37 14.54 14.17 9.93
C TRP A 37 13.79 15.26 10.69
N SER A 38 13.74 15.17 12.01
CA SER A 38 13.13 16.18 12.88
C SER A 38 14.05 16.44 14.06
N ASP A 39 14.29 17.70 14.39
CA ASP A 39 15.00 18.11 15.61
C ASP A 39 16.38 17.46 15.83
N GLY A 40 17.09 17.15 14.74
CA GLY A 40 18.41 16.52 14.81
C GLY A 40 18.39 14.99 14.89
N GLU A 41 17.22 14.37 14.82
CA GLU A 41 17.03 12.94 14.91
C GLU A 41 16.27 12.36 13.70
N VAL A 42 16.44 11.05 13.48
CA VAL A 42 15.66 10.31 12.49
C VAL A 42 14.36 9.83 13.13
N CYS A 43 13.22 10.33 12.66
CA CYS A 43 11.91 9.82 13.01
C CYS A 43 11.45 8.80 11.97
N TYR A 44 11.01 7.63 12.43
CA TYR A 44 10.48 6.57 11.57
C TYR A 44 9.05 6.24 11.94
N MET A 45 8.18 6.16 10.93
CA MET A 45 6.76 5.87 11.12
C MET A 45 6.30 4.81 10.12
N PHE A 46 5.41 3.94 10.59
CA PHE A 46 4.66 3.00 9.76
C PHE A 46 3.46 3.72 9.13
N LEU A 47 3.32 3.62 7.80
CA LEU A 47 2.20 4.23 7.08
C LEU A 47 1.00 3.28 7.02
N CYS A 48 1.17 2.14 6.34
CA CYS A 48 0.09 1.17 6.17
C CYS A 48 0.62 -0.20 5.68
N LYS A 49 -0.24 -1.22 5.81
CA LYS A 49 -0.14 -2.50 5.09
C LYS A 49 -1.16 -2.49 3.96
N VAL A 50 -0.69 -2.62 2.73
CA VAL A 50 -1.56 -2.58 1.54
C VAL A 50 -2.30 -3.92 1.33
N ALA A 51 -1.70 -5.03 1.79
CA ALA A 51 -2.29 -6.35 1.60
C ALA A 51 -3.58 -6.60 2.37
N ASP A 52 -3.80 -5.94 3.51
CA ASP A 52 -5.05 -6.07 4.25
C ASP A 52 -6.22 -5.44 3.45
N HIS A 53 -5.97 -4.34 2.75
CA HIS A 53 -6.97 -3.71 1.90
C HIS A 53 -7.27 -4.57 0.66
N SER A 54 -6.24 -5.07 -0.04
CA SER A 54 -6.45 -5.94 -1.21
C SER A 54 -7.07 -7.29 -0.85
N ALA A 55 -6.73 -7.88 0.30
CA ALA A 55 -7.33 -9.11 0.79
C ALA A 55 -8.82 -8.90 1.09
N ASN A 56 -9.19 -7.79 1.75
CA ASN A 56 -10.59 -7.45 2.01
C ASN A 56 -11.39 -7.26 0.71
N GLU A 57 -10.83 -6.59 -0.29
CA GLU A 57 -11.48 -6.41 -1.59
C GLU A 57 -11.71 -7.75 -2.30
N VAL A 58 -10.70 -8.64 -2.29
CA VAL A 58 -10.83 -9.99 -2.87
C VAL A 58 -11.84 -10.83 -2.10
N GLU A 59 -11.83 -10.81 -0.77
CA GLU A 59 -12.81 -11.51 0.07
C GLU A 59 -14.23 -10.98 -0.16
N ASN A 60 -14.40 -9.66 -0.26
CA ASN A 60 -15.69 -9.04 -0.55
C ASN A 60 -16.20 -9.44 -1.94
N MET A 61 -15.31 -9.50 -2.93
CA MET A 61 -15.65 -9.96 -4.28
C MET A 61 -16.07 -11.43 -4.27
N ILE A 62 -15.34 -12.31 -3.56
CA ILE A 62 -15.67 -13.73 -3.43
C ILE A 62 -17.03 -13.90 -2.74
N ARG A 63 -17.25 -13.23 -1.60
CA ARG A 63 -18.55 -13.24 -0.89
C ARG A 63 -19.69 -12.77 -1.77
N LYS A 64 -19.49 -11.69 -2.53
CA LYS A 64 -20.50 -11.19 -3.48
C LYS A 64 -20.79 -12.26 -4.53
N TRP A 65 -19.78 -12.92 -5.07
CA TRP A 65 -19.93 -13.97 -6.08
C TRP A 65 -20.64 -15.24 -5.57
N GLU A 66 -20.56 -15.55 -4.28
CA GLU A 66 -21.30 -16.67 -3.70
C GLU A 66 -22.82 -16.42 -3.67
N THR A 67 -23.26 -15.16 -3.65
CA THR A 67 -24.69 -14.82 -3.66
C THR A 67 -25.32 -14.93 -5.06
N GLN A 68 -26.60 -15.29 -5.12
CA GLN A 68 -27.35 -15.32 -6.39
C GLN A 68 -27.42 -13.93 -7.04
N GLY A 69 -27.68 -12.88 -6.26
CA GLY A 69 -27.71 -11.50 -6.76
C GLY A 69 -26.35 -11.04 -7.29
N GLY A 70 -25.25 -11.38 -6.61
CA GLY A 70 -23.92 -11.02 -7.10
C GLY A 70 -23.51 -11.72 -8.40
N LYS A 71 -23.98 -12.94 -8.64
CA LYS A 71 -23.80 -13.64 -9.94
C LYS A 71 -24.55 -12.94 -11.07
N GLU A 72 -25.72 -12.38 -10.79
CA GLU A 72 -26.53 -11.65 -11.77
C GLU A 72 -25.94 -10.26 -12.07
N ASP A 73 -25.47 -9.54 -11.05
CA ASP A 73 -24.75 -8.27 -11.19
C ASP A 73 -23.54 -8.38 -12.10
N ILE A 74 -22.69 -9.40 -11.90
CA ILE A 74 -21.47 -9.60 -12.70
C ILE A 74 -21.82 -9.96 -14.16
N LYS A 75 -22.88 -10.76 -14.36
CA LYS A 75 -23.37 -11.05 -15.72
C LYS A 75 -23.90 -9.81 -16.43
N GLN A 76 -24.50 -8.87 -15.69
CA GLN A 76 -24.98 -7.62 -16.24
C GLN A 76 -23.81 -6.70 -16.60
N GLN A 77 -22.87 -6.49 -15.68
CA GLN A 77 -21.66 -5.68 -15.94
C GLN A 77 -20.84 -6.18 -17.14
N ASN A 78 -20.71 -7.50 -17.29
CA ASN A 78 -20.01 -8.09 -18.43
C ASN A 78 -20.75 -7.89 -19.76
N ARG A 79 -22.10 -7.81 -19.74
CA ARG A 79 -22.88 -7.47 -20.93
C ARG A 79 -22.68 -6.00 -21.29
N ASP A 80 -22.82 -5.11 -20.32
CA ASP A 80 -22.67 -3.67 -20.51
C ASP A 80 -21.26 -3.28 -21.01
N ALA A 81 -20.23 -4.06 -20.66
CA ALA A 81 -18.85 -3.84 -21.12
C ALA A 81 -18.56 -4.34 -22.54
N ILE A 82 -19.37 -5.25 -23.09
CA ILE A 82 -19.27 -5.76 -24.46
C ILE A 82 -20.06 -4.86 -25.43
N ASP A 83 -21.07 -4.15 -24.92
CA ASP A 83 -21.91 -3.22 -25.69
C ASP A 83 -21.31 -1.78 -25.81
N LEU A 84 -20.03 -1.60 -25.44
CA LEU A 84 -19.22 -0.38 -25.62
C LEU A 84 -18.21 -0.54 -26.77
#